data_AF-U9SLS5-F1
#
_entry.id   AF-U9SLS5-F1
#
_cell.length_a   1.000
_cell.length_b   1.000
_cell.length_c   1.000
_cell.angle_alpha   90.00
_cell.angle_beta   90.00
_cell.angle_gamma   90.00
#
_symmetry.space_group_name_H-M   'P 1'
#
loop_
_entity.id
_entity.type
_entity.pdbx_description
1 polymer ?
#
loop_
_entity_poly.entity_id
_entity_poly.type
_entity_poly.pdbx_seq_one_letter_code
_entity_poly.pdbx_strand_id
1 'polypeptide(L)'
;ILGELLDSYLNRNITHYERIEMAMTAYFFLHLWKYHIKTLSDLYYPSYISISKNFLAMQTFNIMISLVESLVLLIKIHRDYYKNIPLLPWKHGTESCEHIFGISRQFRSDFNYLEILQMVPKINQYLRSVQSDNLLFRKEKIVREGKFYD
;
A
#
# COMPACT_ATOMS: atom_id res chain seq x y z
N ILE A 1 2.09 5.43 15.18
CA ILE A 1 1.07 6.28 14.50
C ILE A 1 1.01 6.07 12.99
N LEU A 2 1.89 6.64 12.14
CA LEU A 2 1.72 6.46 10.68
C LEU A 2 1.91 5.01 10.21
N GLY A 3 2.88 4.29 10.79
CA GLY A 3 3.05 2.84 10.54
C GLY A 3 1.83 2.03 10.98
N GLU A 4 1.22 2.39 12.11
CA GLU A 4 0.01 1.73 12.61
C GLU A 4 -1.19 1.93 11.67
N LEU A 5 -1.29 3.07 10.98
CA LEU A 5 -2.32 3.26 9.94
C LEU A 5 -2.11 2.32 8.75
N LEU A 6 -0.86 2.01 8.39
CA LEU A 6 -0.58 1.04 7.33
C LEU A 6 -0.85 -0.39 7.82
N ASP A 7 -0.42 -0.71 9.04
CA ASP A 7 -0.66 -2.01 9.67
C ASP A 7 -2.16 -2.29 9.87
N SER A 8 -2.97 -1.26 10.13
CA SER A 8 -4.43 -1.41 10.24
C SER A 8 -5.07 -1.92 8.94
N TYR A 9 -4.42 -1.72 7.80
CA TYR A 9 -4.81 -2.33 6.52
C TYR A 9 -4.15 -3.69 6.29
N LEU A 10 -2.83 -3.77 6.47
CA LEU A 10 -2.03 -4.86 5.91
C LEU A 10 -1.82 -6.04 6.87
N ASN A 11 -1.80 -5.79 8.18
CA ASN A 11 -1.57 -6.85 9.16
C ASN A 11 -2.70 -7.87 9.09
N ARG A 12 -2.40 -9.17 9.05
CA ARG A 12 -3.38 -10.25 8.92
C ARG A 12 -3.92 -10.77 10.25
N ASN A 13 -3.24 -10.43 11.35
CA ASN A 13 -3.42 -11.06 12.66
C ASN A 13 -4.18 -10.17 13.65
N ILE A 14 -4.59 -8.97 13.25
CA ILE A 14 -5.32 -8.02 14.09
C ILE A 14 -6.82 -8.00 13.79
N THR A 15 -7.61 -7.81 14.84
CA THR A 15 -9.07 -7.76 14.81
C THR A 15 -9.58 -6.48 14.13
N HIS A 16 -10.86 -6.47 13.72
CA HIS A 16 -11.47 -5.25 13.18
C HIS A 16 -11.54 -4.10 14.19
N TYR A 17 -11.65 -4.41 15.49
CA TYR A 17 -11.66 -3.41 16.55
C TYR A 17 -10.30 -2.70 16.64
N GLU A 18 -9.20 -3.47 16.75
CA GLU A 18 -7.84 -2.92 16.81
C GLU A 18 -7.52 -2.08 15.57
N ARG A 19 -7.96 -2.52 14.38
CA ARG A 19 -7.80 -1.72 13.15
C ARG A 19 -8.44 -0.35 13.24
N ILE A 20 -9.65 -0.27 13.78
CA ILE A 20 -10.37 1.01 13.96
C ILE A 20 -9.62 1.88 14.96
N GLU A 21 -9.16 1.30 16.07
CA GLU A 21 -8.40 2.03 17.08
C GLU A 21 -7.10 2.62 16.52
N MET A 22 -6.32 1.81 15.80
CA MET A 22 -5.09 2.23 15.12
C MET A 22 -5.36 3.35 14.11
N ALA A 23 -6.38 3.19 13.28
CA ALA A 23 -6.74 4.17 12.26
C ALA A 23 -7.24 5.49 12.87
N MET A 24 -8.12 5.43 13.88
CA MET A 24 -8.63 6.62 14.56
C MET A 24 -7.55 7.34 15.35
N THR A 25 -6.62 6.61 15.96
CA THR A 25 -5.42 7.19 16.60
C THR A 25 -4.62 8.02 15.60
N ALA A 26 -4.40 7.48 14.39
CA ALA A 26 -3.73 8.21 13.33
C ALA A 26 -4.52 9.45 12.86
N TYR A 27 -5.84 9.34 12.74
CA TYR A 27 -6.71 10.48 12.40
C TYR A 27 -6.58 11.62 13.39
N PHE A 28 -6.77 11.35 14.69
CA PHE A 28 -6.68 12.39 15.72
C PHE A 28 -5.29 13.00 15.78
N PHE A 29 -4.24 12.18 15.71
CA PHE A 29 -2.87 12.69 15.69
C PHE A 29 -2.63 13.63 14.51
N LEU A 30 -3.04 13.27 13.29
CA LEU A 30 -2.84 14.10 12.10
C LEU A 30 -3.57 15.44 12.21
N HIS A 31 -4.79 15.45 12.73
CA HIS A 31 -5.56 16.67 12.96
C HIS A 31 -4.93 17.55 14.05
N LEU A 32 -4.54 16.95 15.18
CA LEU A 32 -3.89 17.67 16.28
C LEU A 32 -2.54 18.25 15.86
N TRP A 33 -1.74 17.49 15.12
CA TRP A 33 -0.45 17.97 14.61
C TRP A 33 -0.63 19.14 13.64
N LYS A 34 -1.57 19.05 12.69
CA LYS A 34 -1.90 20.16 11.79
C LYS A 34 -2.34 21.41 12.55
N TYR A 35 -3.22 21.22 13.54
CA TYR A 35 -3.70 22.31 14.40
C TYR A 35 -2.56 22.95 15.17
N HIS A 36 -1.66 22.16 15.75
CA HIS A 36 -0.49 22.64 16.48
C HIS A 36 0.43 23.51 15.60
N ILE A 37 0.78 23.06 14.39
CA ILE A 37 1.60 23.84 13.46
C ILE A 37 0.91 25.15 13.06
N LYS A 38 -0.41 25.10 12.83
CA LYS A 38 -1.19 26.31 12.54
C LYS A 38 -1.14 27.30 13.69
N THR A 39 -1.36 26.86 14.92
CA THR A 39 -1.30 27.71 16.11
C THR A 39 0.08 28.35 16.29
N LEU A 40 1.16 27.61 16.04
CA LEU A 40 2.52 28.15 16.09
C LEU A 40 2.78 29.21 15.01
N SER A 41 2.31 28.94 13.79
CA SER A 41 2.35 29.89 12.67
C SER A 41 1.61 31.18 13.01
N ASP A 42 0.38 31.08 13.50
CA ASP A 42 -0.50 32.23 13.66
C ASP A 42 -0.17 33.09 14.90
N LEU A 43 0.29 32.47 16.00
CA LEU A 43 0.45 33.16 17.29
C LEU A 43 1.89 33.50 17.68
N TYR A 44 2.88 32.70 17.25
CA TYR A 44 4.23 32.78 17.81
C TYR A 44 5.30 33.08 16.77
N TYR A 45 5.26 32.43 15.59
CA TYR A 45 6.36 32.47 14.61
C TYR A 45 5.88 32.55 13.14
N PRO A 46 5.08 33.55 12.75
CA PRO A 46 4.48 33.64 11.41
C PRO A 46 5.49 33.76 10.26
N SER A 47 6.69 34.27 10.54
CA SER A 47 7.76 34.43 9.54
C SER A 47 8.56 33.15 9.30
N TYR A 48 8.55 32.19 10.23
CA TYR A 48 9.41 31.01 10.21
C TYR A 48 8.64 29.70 10.05
N ILE A 49 7.43 29.63 10.61
CA ILE A 49 6.60 28.42 10.61
C ILE A 49 5.40 28.66 9.71
N SER A 50 5.14 27.71 8.82
CA SER A 50 3.88 27.69 8.05
C SER A 50 3.44 26.25 7.83
N ILE A 51 2.14 26.05 7.56
CA ILE A 51 1.61 24.73 7.19
C ILE A 51 2.34 24.19 5.95
N SER A 52 2.61 25.04 4.96
CA SER A 52 3.27 24.63 3.71
C SER A 52 4.71 24.17 3.87
N LYS A 53 5.41 24.61 4.92
CA LYS A 53 6.83 24.31 5.15
C LYS A 53 7.06 23.26 6.23
N ASN A 54 6.22 23.25 7.27
CA ASN A 54 6.48 22.50 8.51
C ASN A 54 5.46 21.38 8.76
N PHE A 55 4.46 21.24 7.89
CA PHE A 55 3.51 20.14 7.93
C PHE A 55 3.63 19.29 6.65
N LEU A 56 2.97 18.13 6.67
CA LEU A 56 2.82 17.30 5.48
C LEU A 56 2.21 18.10 4.32
N ALA A 57 2.59 17.75 3.09
CA ALA A 57 1.89 18.22 1.91
C ALA A 57 0.39 17.95 2.05
N MET A 58 -0.46 18.92 1.68
CA MET A 58 -1.91 18.82 1.87
C MET A 58 -2.49 17.59 1.16
N GLN A 59 -1.92 17.23 0.01
CA GLN A 59 -2.28 16.03 -0.75
C GLN A 59 -2.05 14.76 0.07
N THR A 60 -0.87 14.63 0.69
CA THR A 60 -0.55 13.50 1.57
C THR A 60 -1.48 13.46 2.78
N PHE A 61 -1.73 14.60 3.42
CA PHE A 61 -2.68 14.68 4.53
C PHE A 61 -4.07 14.17 4.12
N ASN A 62 -4.61 14.65 3.00
CA ASN A 62 -5.92 14.23 2.51
C ASN A 62 -5.97 12.73 2.19
N ILE A 63 -4.91 12.16 1.60
CA ILE A 63 -4.80 10.72 1.34
C ILE A 63 -4.86 9.94 2.65
N MET A 64 -4.10 10.35 3.66
CA MET A 64 -4.04 9.66 4.95
C MET A 64 -5.39 9.72 5.69
N ILE A 65 -6.09 10.86 5.65
CA ILE A 65 -7.43 10.98 6.21
C ILE A 65 -8.42 10.09 5.45
N SER A 66 -8.37 10.09 4.12
CA SER A 66 -9.22 9.22 3.29
C SER A 66 -8.98 7.73 3.57
N LEU A 67 -7.74 7.31 3.83
CA LEU A 67 -7.43 5.95 4.27
C LEU A 67 -8.12 5.63 5.61
N VAL A 68 -8.05 6.51 6.62
CA VAL A 68 -8.76 6.25 7.88
C VAL A 68 -10.26 6.11 7.67
N GLU A 69 -10.87 7.11 7.01
CA GLU A 69 -12.32 7.16 6.81
C GLU A 69 -12.83 5.96 6.00
N SER A 70 -12.11 5.60 4.94
CA SER A 70 -12.48 4.47 4.10
C SER A 70 -12.35 3.13 4.82
N LEU A 71 -11.35 2.93 5.69
CA LEU A 71 -11.23 1.69 6.46
C LEU A 71 -12.42 1.52 7.41
N VAL A 72 -12.77 2.57 8.16
CA VAL A 72 -13.87 2.55 9.11
C VAL A 72 -15.20 2.32 8.38
N LEU A 73 -15.40 3.02 7.26
CA LEU A 73 -16.60 2.85 6.44
C LEU A 73 -16.69 1.44 5.85
N LEU A 74 -15.57 0.90 5.35
CA LEU A 74 -15.50 -0.45 4.80
C LEU A 74 -15.88 -1.50 5.85
N ILE A 75 -15.34 -1.39 7.06
CA ILE A 75 -15.69 -2.28 8.18
C ILE A 75 -17.18 -2.20 8.50
N LYS A 76 -17.74 -0.97 8.55
CA LYS A 76 -19.16 -0.75 8.86
C LYS A 76 -20.08 -1.34 7.79
N ILE A 77 -19.82 -1.07 6.51
CA ILE A 77 -20.57 -1.62 5.38
C ILE A 77 -20.49 -3.15 5.38
N HIS A 78 -19.30 -3.70 5.62
CA HIS A 78 -19.12 -5.15 5.63
C HIS A 78 -19.91 -5.84 6.75
N ARG A 79 -19.94 -5.23 7.94
CA ARG A 79 -20.74 -5.70 9.08
C ARG A 79 -22.24 -5.67 8.76
N ASP A 80 -22.71 -4.63 8.10
CA ASP A 80 -24.14 -4.40 7.91
C ASP A 80 -24.70 -5.23 6.72
N TYR A 81 -23.94 -5.36 5.62
CA TYR A 81 -24.42 -5.97 4.37
C TYR A 81 -23.82 -7.35 4.03
N TYR A 82 -22.66 -7.71 4.59
CA TYR A 82 -21.88 -8.89 4.19
C TYR A 82 -21.51 -9.81 5.36
N LYS A 83 -22.46 -10.09 6.25
CA LYS A 83 -22.24 -10.83 7.51
C LYS A 83 -21.61 -12.22 7.35
N ASN A 84 -21.85 -12.87 6.22
CA ASN A 84 -21.38 -14.24 5.96
C ASN A 84 -20.03 -14.30 5.23
N ILE A 85 -19.48 -13.15 4.85
CA ILE A 85 -18.20 -13.05 4.14
C ILE A 85 -17.20 -12.44 5.14
N PRO A 86 -15.96 -12.95 5.25
CA PRO A 86 -14.95 -12.29 6.07
C PRO A 86 -14.39 -11.06 5.33
N LEU A 87 -14.28 -9.93 6.02
CA LEU A 87 -13.56 -8.77 5.51
C LEU A 87 -12.06 -9.00 5.61
N LEU A 88 -11.33 -8.84 4.50
CA LEU A 88 -9.87 -9.01 4.43
C LEU A 88 -9.22 -7.69 3.96
N PRO A 89 -8.98 -6.70 4.84
CA PRO A 89 -8.51 -5.37 4.44
C PRO A 89 -7.22 -5.39 3.61
N TRP A 90 -6.31 -6.31 3.90
CA TRP A 90 -5.04 -6.47 3.18
C TRP A 90 -5.21 -6.92 1.72
N LYS A 91 -6.39 -7.36 1.30
CA LYS A 91 -6.71 -7.68 -0.10
C LYS A 91 -7.22 -6.48 -0.90
N HIS A 92 -7.48 -5.34 -0.25
CA HIS A 92 -7.94 -4.11 -0.91
C HIS A 92 -6.79 -3.19 -1.39
N GLY A 93 -5.55 -3.67 -1.37
CA GLY A 93 -4.37 -2.94 -1.88
C GLY A 93 -3.96 -3.32 -3.31
N THR A 94 -2.93 -2.66 -3.82
CA THR A 94 -2.37 -2.88 -5.17
C THR A 94 -1.29 -3.95 -5.25
N GLU A 95 -0.92 -4.58 -4.13
CA GLU A 95 0.15 -5.59 -4.03
C GLU A 95 0.01 -6.68 -5.10
N SER A 96 -1.21 -7.17 -5.34
CA SER A 96 -1.46 -8.21 -6.36
C SER A 96 -1.13 -7.71 -7.77
N CYS A 97 -1.43 -6.46 -8.07
CA CYS A 97 -1.11 -5.83 -9.36
C CYS A 97 0.41 -5.67 -9.50
N GLU A 98 1.08 -5.20 -8.45
CA GLU A 98 2.55 -5.06 -8.43
C GLU A 98 3.26 -6.39 -8.67
N HIS A 99 2.76 -7.46 -8.05
CA HIS A 99 3.28 -8.81 -8.28
C HIS A 99 3.08 -9.27 -9.73
N ILE A 100 1.89 -9.05 -10.32
CA ILE A 100 1.63 -9.35 -11.74
C ILE A 100 2.61 -8.56 -12.64
N PHE A 101 2.78 -7.26 -12.40
CA PHE A 101 3.73 -6.46 -13.17
C PHE A 101 5.19 -6.90 -12.95
N GLY A 102 5.54 -7.30 -11.74
CA GLY A 102 6.85 -7.87 -11.41
C GLY A 102 7.13 -9.13 -12.22
N ILE A 103 6.18 -10.06 -12.28
CA ILE A 103 6.28 -11.28 -13.11
C ILE A 103 6.38 -10.91 -14.59
N SER A 104 5.52 -10.02 -15.08
CA SER A 104 5.55 -9.58 -16.49
C SER A 104 6.94 -9.04 -16.87
N ARG A 105 7.59 -8.28 -15.98
CA ARG A 105 8.94 -7.75 -16.19
C ARG A 105 10.03 -8.83 -16.23
N GLN A 106 9.82 -9.98 -15.60
CA GLN A 106 10.75 -11.11 -15.70
C GLN A 106 10.70 -11.76 -17.10
N PHE A 107 9.52 -11.79 -17.73
CA PHE A 107 9.37 -12.26 -19.10
C PHE A 107 9.89 -11.23 -20.12
N ARG A 108 9.55 -9.95 -19.92
CA ARG A 108 9.97 -8.84 -20.77
C ARG A 108 10.02 -7.55 -19.97
N SER A 109 11.16 -6.85 -19.96
CA SER A 109 11.33 -5.64 -19.16
C SER A 109 10.38 -4.50 -19.56
N ASP A 110 10.26 -4.27 -20.87
CA ASP A 110 9.44 -3.21 -21.46
C ASP A 110 8.42 -3.84 -22.40
N PHE A 111 7.24 -4.14 -21.86
CA PHE A 111 6.11 -4.67 -22.60
C PHE A 111 5.11 -3.57 -22.97
N ASN A 112 4.47 -3.70 -24.13
CA ASN A 112 3.28 -2.93 -24.47
C ASN A 112 2.00 -3.67 -24.01
N TYR A 113 0.84 -3.05 -24.22
CA TYR A 113 -0.45 -3.62 -23.81
C TYR A 113 -0.75 -4.99 -24.45
N LEU A 114 -0.49 -5.15 -25.76
CA LEU A 114 -0.70 -6.41 -26.46
C LEU A 114 0.18 -7.53 -25.89
N GLU A 115 1.42 -7.20 -25.56
CA GLU A 115 2.37 -8.15 -24.99
C GLU A 115 1.96 -8.61 -23.60
N ILE A 116 1.39 -7.74 -22.75
CA ILE A 116 0.77 -8.16 -21.48
C ILE A 116 -0.34 -9.16 -21.74
N LEU A 117 -1.27 -8.86 -22.66
CA LEU A 117 -2.40 -9.74 -22.96
C LEU A 117 -1.93 -11.13 -23.42
N GLN A 118 -0.88 -11.18 -24.25
CA GLN A 118 -0.27 -12.42 -24.70
C GLN A 118 0.47 -13.17 -23.57
N MET A 119 0.96 -12.45 -22.55
CA MET A 119 1.62 -13.04 -21.38
C MET A 119 0.64 -13.53 -20.31
N VAL A 120 -0.64 -13.09 -20.29
CA VAL A 120 -1.64 -13.50 -19.28
C VAL A 120 -1.70 -15.02 -19.06
N PRO A 121 -1.76 -15.89 -20.09
CA PRO A 121 -1.77 -17.33 -19.88
C PRO A 121 -0.51 -17.85 -19.15
N LYS A 122 0.66 -17.31 -19.49
CA LYS A 122 1.95 -17.67 -18.88
C LYS A 122 2.03 -17.21 -17.42
N ILE A 123 1.56 -15.99 -17.15
CA ILE A 123 1.46 -15.44 -15.78
C ILE A 123 0.51 -16.30 -14.95
N ASN A 124 -0.64 -16.68 -15.49
CA ASN A 124 -1.60 -17.54 -14.79
C ASN A 124 -1.02 -18.92 -14.47
N GLN A 125 -0.27 -19.52 -15.39
CA GLN A 125 0.42 -20.78 -15.13
C GLN A 125 1.48 -20.62 -14.03
N TYR A 126 2.27 -19.55 -14.09
CA TYR A 126 3.27 -19.23 -13.07
C TYR A 126 2.64 -19.03 -11.68
N LEU A 127 1.53 -18.28 -11.59
CA LEU A 127 0.83 -18.06 -10.32
C LEU A 127 0.28 -19.37 -9.75
N ARG A 128 -0.27 -20.26 -10.59
CA ARG A 128 -0.73 -21.59 -10.16
C ARG A 128 0.42 -22.48 -9.67
N SER A 129 1.59 -22.42 -10.31
CA SER A 129 2.76 -23.20 -9.86
C SER A 129 3.30 -22.70 -8.52
N VAL A 130 3.30 -21.38 -8.29
CA VAL A 130 3.72 -20.79 -7.01
C VAL A 130 2.75 -21.17 -5.88
N GLN A 131 1.45 -21.25 -6.16
CA GLN A 131 0.43 -21.63 -5.17
C GLN A 131 0.42 -23.13 -4.83
N SER A 132 1.07 -23.99 -5.62
CA SER A 132 1.03 -25.45 -5.48
C SER A 132 2.29 -26.09 -4.90
N ASP A 133 3.28 -25.28 -4.48
CA ASP A 133 4.54 -25.72 -3.84
C ASP A 133 5.24 -26.92 -4.51
N ASN A 134 5.19 -26.99 -5.84
CA ASN A 134 5.99 -27.94 -6.61
C ASN A 134 6.47 -27.27 -7.89
N LEU A 135 7.62 -26.60 -7.81
CA LEU A 135 8.76 -26.76 -8.73
C LEU A 135 9.81 -25.67 -8.43
N LEU A 136 10.98 -26.14 -7.97
CA LEU A 136 12.24 -25.40 -7.97
C LEU A 136 12.58 -24.99 -9.42
N PHE A 137 12.18 -23.79 -9.84
CA PHE A 137 12.78 -23.22 -11.03
C PHE A 137 14.18 -22.73 -10.67
N ARG A 138 15.16 -23.57 -11.05
CA ARG A 138 16.58 -23.24 -11.08
C ARG A 138 16.73 -21.86 -11.72
N LYS A 139 17.30 -20.90 -10.97
CA LYS A 139 17.79 -19.64 -11.53
C LYS A 139 18.85 -19.97 -12.59
N GLU A 140 18.44 -20.15 -13.84
CA GLU A 140 19.36 -20.04 -14.98
C GLU A 140 19.32 -18.62 -15.51
N LYS A 141 20.00 -17.74 -14.78
CA LYS A 141 20.75 -16.65 -15.38
C LYS A 141 22.14 -16.67 -14.77
N ILE A 142 23.06 -17.32 -15.48
CA ILE A 142 24.48 -17.02 -15.36
C ILE A 142 24.60 -15.55 -15.73
N VAL A 143 24.86 -14.72 -14.71
CA VAL A 143 25.33 -13.35 -14.88
C VAL A 143 26.60 -13.47 -15.72
N ARG A 144 26.59 -12.95 -16.94
CA ARG A 144 27.82 -12.87 -17.75
C ARG A 144 28.80 -12.00 -16.98
N GLU A 145 29.85 -12.64 -16.45
CA GLU A 145 31.00 -11.99 -15.86
C GLU A 145 31.65 -11.01 -16.84
N GLY A 146 32.21 -9.95 -16.25
CA GLY A 146 33.04 -8.89 -16.81
C GLY A 146 33.32 -8.88 -18.31
N LYS A 147 32.86 -7.83 -18.99
CA LYS A 147 33.63 -7.28 -20.10
C LYS A 147 34.87 -6.60 -19.53
N PHE A 148 36.00 -7.27 -19.61
CA PHE A 148 37.30 -6.61 -19.62
C PHE A 148 37.34 -5.72 -20.87
N TYR A 149 37.63 -4.44 -20.68
CA TYR A 149 38.06 -3.56 -21.77
C TYR A 149 39.57 -3.45 -21.63
N ASP A 150 40.28 -3.86 -22.68
CA ASP A 150 41.65 -3.40 -22.97
C ASP A 150 41.63 -1.92 -23.32
#